data_AF-A0A8H5WXD4-F1
#
_entry.id   AF-A0A8H5WXD4-F1
#
_cell.length_a   1.000
_cell.length_b   1.000
_cell.length_c   1.000
_cell.angle_alpha   90.00
_cell.angle_beta   90.00
_cell.angle_gamma   90.00
#
_symmetry.space_group_name_H-M   'P 1'
#
loop_
_entity.id
_entity.type
_entity.pdbx_description
1 polymer ?
#
loop_
_entity_poly.entity_id
_entity_poly.type
_entity_poly.pdbx_seq_one_letter_code
_entity_poly.pdbx_strand_id
1 'polypeptide(L)'
;MAIKDLFGFAIKNPFRFSHDLWDPSNRFETSWLLSPWLLFAFRAVISLYAFVTRFFIIGWECTHGELGGCRDVGRSFSYFTILTYWGIAFYFAVAAVHTATYALRGRALLDNLPRPLQALHALFYSTIVTYPFLVTIVYWVVLYEGPWFPVKFNAWSNISQHGLNSLFALFEIVIPRTNPPKWMHIAWLILILALYLALAYLTHATQGFYVYNFLDFKEVGGRGIVAGYILGIAVGIVIIFCFVWGVIWVRRWLTETKLGMDGKFAQQPADTNNIELASSGNKYAIGNHPEAQDRVY
;
A
#
# COMPACT_ATOMS: atom_id res chain seq x y z
N MET A 1 12.11 10.02 29.78
CA MET A 1 12.44 9.03 28.75
C MET A 1 13.60 9.58 27.93
N ALA A 2 14.76 8.94 27.97
CA ALA A 2 16.02 9.54 27.52
C ALA A 2 16.20 9.42 25.99
N ILE A 3 16.70 10.48 25.36
CA ILE A 3 17.00 10.62 23.92
C ILE A 3 17.98 9.54 23.38
N LYS A 4 18.66 8.80 24.26
CA LYS A 4 19.57 7.70 23.88
C LYS A 4 18.86 6.51 23.23
N ASP A 5 17.57 6.30 23.48
CA ASP A 5 16.80 5.21 22.86
C ASP A 5 16.38 5.51 21.41
N LEU A 6 16.57 6.74 20.92
CA LEU A 6 16.19 7.12 19.55
C LEU A 6 17.19 6.61 18.49
N PHE A 7 18.43 6.27 18.87
CA PHE A 7 19.52 5.96 17.93
C PHE A 7 20.40 4.76 18.35
N GLY A 8 19.86 3.82 19.12
CA GLY A 8 20.52 2.55 19.45
C GLY A 8 20.63 1.62 18.22
N PHE A 9 21.47 1.98 17.24
CA PHE A 9 21.67 1.18 16.03
C PHE A 9 22.68 0.06 16.31
N ALA A 10 22.26 -0.96 17.06
CA ALA A 10 22.86 -2.26 16.84
C ALA A 10 22.52 -2.63 15.38
N ILE A 11 23.51 -2.66 14.49
CA ILE A 11 23.33 -3.09 13.09
C ILE A 11 23.01 -4.59 13.12
N LYS A 12 21.77 -4.94 13.46
CA LYS A 12 21.19 -6.23 13.11
C LYS A 12 21.12 -6.22 11.59
N ASN A 13 21.65 -7.27 10.95
CA ASN A 13 21.64 -7.41 9.49
C ASN A 13 20.23 -7.09 8.96
N PRO A 14 20.05 -5.99 8.19
CA PRO A 14 18.73 -5.50 7.81
C PRO A 14 17.99 -6.47 6.89
N PHE A 15 18.70 -7.41 6.27
CA PHE A 15 18.15 -8.45 5.40
C PHE A 15 17.78 -9.74 6.14
N ARG A 16 18.06 -9.86 7.43
CA ARG A 16 17.70 -11.05 8.22
C ARG A 16 16.24 -10.95 8.69
N PHE A 17 15.45 -11.99 8.44
CA PHE A 17 14.11 -12.10 9.00
C PHE A 17 14.18 -12.29 10.52
N SER A 18 13.33 -11.58 11.26
CA SER A 18 13.20 -11.79 12.71
C SER A 18 12.50 -13.11 13.01
N HIS A 19 12.86 -13.70 14.15
CA HIS A 19 12.15 -14.83 14.75
C HIS A 19 10.96 -14.36 15.61
N ASP A 20 10.86 -13.06 15.93
CA ASP A 20 9.77 -12.48 16.73
C ASP A 20 8.43 -12.55 16.00
N LEU A 21 7.31 -12.52 16.75
CA LEU A 21 5.95 -12.53 16.18
C LEU A 21 5.80 -11.50 15.03
N TRP A 22 5.21 -11.95 13.91
CA TRP A 22 4.80 -11.04 12.84
C TRP A 22 3.62 -10.21 13.33
N ASP A 23 3.74 -8.87 13.21
CA ASP A 23 2.70 -7.89 13.56
C ASP A 23 1.84 -8.28 14.78
N PRO A 24 2.40 -8.30 16.00
CA PRO A 24 1.71 -8.81 17.19
C PRO A 24 0.42 -8.04 17.55
N SER A 25 0.17 -6.89 16.90
CA SER A 25 -1.00 -6.05 17.13
C SER A 25 -1.94 -5.92 15.92
N ASN A 26 -1.75 -6.73 14.87
CA ASN A 26 -2.58 -6.75 13.65
C ASN A 26 -2.75 -5.34 13.04
N ARG A 27 -1.67 -4.57 12.93
CA ARG A 27 -1.68 -3.19 12.44
C ARG A 27 -2.02 -3.08 10.96
N PHE A 28 -1.74 -4.12 10.17
CA PHE A 28 -2.19 -4.16 8.77
C PHE A 28 -3.72 -4.31 8.66
N GLU A 29 -4.35 -5.02 9.60
CA GLU A 29 -5.77 -5.40 9.56
C GLU A 29 -6.66 -4.58 10.51
N THR A 30 -6.07 -3.69 11.30
CA THR A 30 -6.80 -2.81 12.22
C THR A 30 -6.65 -1.35 11.83
N SER A 31 -7.60 -0.53 12.30
CA SER A 31 -7.61 0.90 12.07
C SER A 31 -7.95 1.64 13.36
N TRP A 32 -7.56 2.91 13.48
CA TRP A 32 -7.87 3.71 14.66
C TRP A 32 -9.33 4.18 14.68
N LEU A 33 -9.99 4.21 13.51
CA LEU A 33 -11.33 4.77 13.32
C LEU A 33 -12.39 3.71 12.99
N LEU A 34 -12.13 2.87 11.99
CA LEU A 34 -13.05 1.86 11.43
C LEU A 34 -12.89 0.50 12.11
N SER A 35 -14.01 -0.20 12.33
CA SER A 35 -13.98 -1.63 12.69
C SER A 35 -13.33 -2.46 11.58
N PRO A 36 -12.80 -3.67 11.87
CA PRO A 36 -12.21 -4.52 10.83
C PRO A 36 -13.15 -4.82 9.66
N TRP A 37 -14.45 -4.97 9.91
CA TRP A 37 -15.45 -5.16 8.84
C TRP A 37 -15.59 -3.95 7.93
N LEU A 38 -15.58 -2.74 8.49
CA LEU A 38 -15.60 -1.51 7.69
C LEU A 38 -14.29 -1.34 6.92
N LEU A 39 -13.13 -1.56 7.57
CA LEU A 39 -11.83 -1.50 6.90
C LEU A 39 -11.76 -2.47 5.72
N PHE A 40 -12.25 -3.70 5.90
CA PHE A 40 -12.41 -4.69 4.83
C PHE A 40 -13.29 -4.13 3.70
N ALA A 41 -14.47 -3.61 4.02
CA ALA A 41 -15.41 -3.11 3.02
C ALA A 41 -14.81 -1.98 2.17
N PHE A 42 -14.15 -1.00 2.80
CA PHE A 42 -13.48 0.09 2.08
C PHE A 42 -12.36 -0.45 1.17
N ARG A 43 -11.51 -1.35 1.66
CA ARG A 43 -10.45 -1.96 0.85
C ARG A 43 -11.02 -2.77 -0.33
N ALA A 44 -12.09 -3.52 -0.10
CA ALA A 44 -12.78 -4.29 -1.14
C ALA A 44 -13.43 -3.37 -2.20
N VAL A 45 -14.05 -2.26 -1.79
CA VAL A 45 -14.64 -1.28 -2.72
C VAL A 45 -13.56 -0.59 -3.56
N ILE A 46 -12.45 -0.17 -2.95
CA ILE A 46 -11.32 0.43 -3.68
C ILE A 46 -10.76 -0.58 -4.70
N SER A 47 -10.52 -1.82 -4.27
CA SER A 47 -10.08 -2.91 -5.13
C SER A 47 -11.04 -3.12 -6.31
N LEU A 48 -12.34 -3.26 -6.03
CA LEU A 48 -13.37 -3.48 -7.04
C LEU A 48 -13.39 -2.33 -8.05
N TYR A 49 -13.39 -1.09 -7.58
CA TYR A 49 -13.35 0.09 -8.43
C TYR A 49 -12.11 0.12 -9.33
N ALA A 50 -10.93 -0.17 -8.78
CA ALA A 50 -9.69 -0.17 -9.54
C ALA A 50 -9.67 -1.26 -10.63
N PHE A 51 -10.11 -2.48 -10.32
CA PHE A 51 -10.26 -3.55 -11.31
C PHE A 51 -11.30 -3.21 -12.38
N VAL A 52 -12.48 -2.72 -11.98
CA VAL A 52 -13.54 -2.30 -12.92
C VAL A 52 -13.01 -1.21 -13.85
N THR A 53 -12.30 -0.21 -13.31
CA THR A 53 -11.67 0.84 -14.11
C THR A 53 -10.72 0.24 -15.14
N ARG A 54 -9.81 -0.66 -14.73
CA ARG A 54 -8.84 -1.27 -15.66
C ARG A 54 -9.49 -2.13 -16.72
N PHE A 55 -10.42 -2.99 -16.35
CA PHE A 55 -11.11 -3.85 -17.32
C PHE A 55 -12.02 -3.05 -18.25
N PHE A 56 -12.67 -1.99 -17.75
CA PHE A 56 -13.48 -1.11 -18.58
C PHE A 56 -12.60 -0.34 -19.59
N ILE A 57 -11.47 0.22 -19.17
CA ILE A 57 -10.52 0.90 -20.07
C ILE A 57 -10.01 -0.08 -21.14
N ILE A 58 -9.62 -1.29 -20.75
CA ILE A 58 -9.20 -2.35 -21.68
C ILE A 58 -10.30 -2.65 -22.71
N GLY A 59 -11.52 -2.89 -22.25
CA GLY A 59 -12.65 -3.21 -23.13
C GLY A 59 -12.99 -2.05 -24.06
N TRP A 60 -13.03 -0.83 -23.53
CA TRP A 60 -13.30 0.38 -24.31
C TRP A 60 -12.23 0.62 -25.38
N GLU A 61 -10.95 0.64 -25.02
CA GLU A 61 -9.86 0.86 -25.98
C GLU A 61 -9.85 -0.22 -27.07
N CYS A 62 -10.08 -1.48 -26.70
CA CYS A 62 -10.16 -2.58 -27.66
C CYS A 62 -11.29 -2.44 -28.70
N THR A 63 -12.41 -1.78 -28.36
CA THR A 63 -13.52 -1.56 -29.30
C THR A 63 -13.36 -0.31 -30.16
N HIS A 64 -12.31 0.50 -29.95
CA HIS A 64 -12.05 1.74 -30.68
C HIS A 64 -10.73 1.63 -31.47
N GLY A 65 -10.76 0.87 -32.56
CA GLY A 65 -9.58 0.57 -33.38
C GLY A 65 -8.92 1.81 -33.99
N GLU A 66 -9.71 2.84 -34.29
CA GLU A 66 -9.27 4.15 -34.78
C GLU A 66 -8.41 4.92 -33.76
N LEU A 67 -8.49 4.57 -32.47
CA LEU A 67 -7.67 5.13 -31.39
C LEU A 67 -6.50 4.22 -30.99
N GLY A 68 -6.15 3.23 -31.82
CA GLY A 68 -5.06 2.28 -31.57
C GLY A 68 -5.49 0.89 -31.13
N GLY A 69 -6.74 0.73 -30.67
CA GLY A 69 -7.36 -0.57 -30.40
C GLY A 69 -6.65 -1.40 -29.33
N CYS A 70 -6.85 -2.73 -29.39
CA CYS A 70 -6.19 -3.67 -28.46
C CYS A 70 -4.66 -3.66 -28.51
N ARG A 71 -4.05 -3.13 -29.57
CA ARG A 71 -2.59 -3.01 -29.65
C ARG A 71 -2.08 -2.05 -28.57
N ASP A 72 -2.73 -0.90 -28.41
CA ASP A 72 -2.31 0.11 -27.46
C ASP A 72 -2.64 -0.32 -26.01
N VAL A 73 -3.70 -1.12 -25.82
CA VAL A 73 -3.93 -1.86 -24.58
C VAL A 73 -2.73 -2.74 -24.22
N GLY A 74 -2.21 -3.51 -25.17
CA GLY A 74 -1.02 -4.36 -24.94
C GLY A 74 0.21 -3.53 -24.55
N ARG A 75 0.39 -2.38 -25.20
CA ARG A 75 1.45 -1.42 -24.88
C ARG A 75 1.28 -0.78 -23.51
N SER A 76 0.04 -0.63 -23.01
CA SER A 76 -0.25 0.00 -21.71
C SER A 76 0.47 -0.66 -20.53
N PHE A 77 0.80 -1.96 -20.61
CA PHE A 77 1.57 -2.68 -19.59
C PHE A 77 3.04 -2.25 -19.50
N SER A 78 3.53 -1.48 -20.47
CA SER A 78 4.88 -0.90 -20.41
C SER A 78 4.92 0.39 -19.59
N TYR A 79 3.78 0.97 -19.20
CA TYR A 79 3.73 2.26 -18.49
C TYR A 79 3.70 2.05 -16.98
N PHE A 80 4.67 2.64 -16.26
CA PHE A 80 4.71 2.57 -14.80
C PHE A 80 3.46 3.12 -14.13
N THR A 81 2.85 4.15 -14.71
CA THR A 81 1.60 4.75 -14.20
C THR A 81 0.45 3.73 -14.22
N ILE A 82 0.36 2.91 -15.26
CA ILE A 82 -0.63 1.83 -15.38
C ILE A 82 -0.27 0.66 -14.45
N LEU A 83 1.01 0.26 -14.40
CA LEU A 83 1.49 -0.79 -13.49
C LEU A 83 1.25 -0.43 -12.01
N THR A 84 1.39 0.85 -11.65
CA THR A 84 1.10 1.36 -10.30
C THR A 84 -0.38 1.20 -9.97
N TYR A 85 -1.28 1.48 -10.92
CA TYR A 85 -2.71 1.33 -10.71
C TYR A 85 -3.16 -0.14 -10.62
N TRP A 86 -2.53 -1.04 -11.40
CA TRP A 86 -2.66 -2.49 -11.17
C TRP A 86 -2.15 -2.90 -9.78
N GLY A 87 -1.02 -2.34 -9.36
CA GLY A 87 -0.48 -2.52 -8.01
C GLY A 87 -1.49 -2.15 -6.93
N ILE A 88 -2.18 -1.02 -7.07
CA ILE A 88 -3.29 -0.61 -6.20
C ILE A 88 -4.40 -1.66 -6.20
N ALA A 89 -4.91 -2.06 -7.37
CA ALA A 89 -5.99 -3.03 -7.46
C ALA A 89 -5.66 -4.34 -6.72
N PHE A 90 -4.48 -4.91 -6.97
CA PHE A 90 -4.04 -6.13 -6.30
C PHE A 90 -3.73 -5.93 -4.81
N TYR A 91 -3.11 -4.82 -4.43
CA TYR A 91 -2.81 -4.56 -3.02
C TYR A 91 -4.10 -4.50 -2.20
N PHE A 92 -5.08 -3.73 -2.66
CA PHE A 92 -6.34 -3.57 -1.94
C PHE A 92 -7.13 -4.88 -1.87
N ALA A 93 -7.06 -5.73 -2.90
CA ALA A 93 -7.62 -7.08 -2.85
C ALA A 93 -6.95 -7.93 -1.76
N VAL A 94 -5.61 -7.98 -1.74
CA VAL A 94 -4.84 -8.75 -0.77
C VAL A 94 -5.07 -8.23 0.66
N ALA A 95 -5.02 -6.92 0.85
CA ALA A 95 -5.29 -6.27 2.12
C ALA A 95 -6.73 -6.52 2.59
N ALA A 96 -7.72 -6.50 1.69
CA ALA A 96 -9.09 -6.87 2.03
C ALA A 96 -9.19 -8.32 2.50
N VAL A 97 -8.52 -9.27 1.84
CA VAL A 97 -8.50 -10.69 2.26
C VAL A 97 -7.86 -10.86 3.65
N HIS A 98 -6.72 -10.21 3.91
CA HIS A 98 -6.09 -10.23 5.23
C HIS A 98 -7.01 -9.63 6.31
N THR A 99 -7.66 -8.52 5.99
CA THR A 99 -8.61 -7.87 6.91
C THR A 99 -9.84 -8.73 7.18
N ALA A 100 -10.42 -9.35 6.16
CA ALA A 100 -11.58 -10.23 6.29
C ALA A 100 -11.26 -11.47 7.11
N THR A 101 -10.12 -12.10 6.85
CA THR A 101 -9.67 -13.28 7.62
C THR A 101 -9.42 -12.93 9.08
N TYR A 102 -8.83 -11.76 9.35
CA TYR A 102 -8.71 -11.23 10.70
C TYR A 102 -10.08 -10.95 11.36
N ALA A 103 -10.99 -10.29 10.65
CA ALA A 103 -12.34 -9.99 11.15
C ALA A 103 -13.16 -11.26 11.49
N LEU A 104 -12.96 -12.34 10.73
CA LEU A 104 -13.65 -13.61 10.91
C LEU A 104 -13.06 -14.48 12.03
N ARG A 105 -11.72 -14.49 12.17
CA ARG A 105 -11.01 -15.50 12.98
C ARG A 105 -10.19 -14.92 14.13
N GLY A 106 -10.08 -13.59 14.22
CA GLY A 106 -9.18 -12.91 15.14
C GLY A 106 -7.69 -13.06 14.80
N ARG A 107 -7.35 -13.65 13.64
CA ARG A 107 -5.98 -13.83 13.13
C ARG A 107 -5.97 -13.64 11.61
N ALA A 108 -5.05 -12.84 11.10
CA ALA A 108 -4.97 -12.54 9.68
C ALA A 108 -4.38 -13.73 8.91
N LEU A 109 -4.77 -13.90 7.64
CA LEU A 109 -4.09 -14.84 6.73
C LEU A 109 -2.58 -14.52 6.63
N LEU A 110 -2.23 -13.24 6.66
CA LEU A 110 -0.86 -12.75 6.59
C LEU A 110 0.03 -13.33 7.70
N ASP A 111 -0.50 -13.53 8.90
CA ASP A 111 0.22 -14.08 10.05
C ASP A 111 0.69 -15.53 9.82
N ASN A 112 -0.02 -16.27 8.97
CA ASN A 112 0.27 -17.66 8.64
C ASN A 112 1.22 -17.80 7.44
N LEU A 113 1.51 -16.72 6.71
CA LEU A 113 2.42 -16.76 5.58
C LEU A 113 3.88 -16.87 6.06
N PRO A 114 4.77 -17.52 5.27
CA PRO A 114 6.19 -17.53 5.59
C PRO A 114 6.78 -16.11 5.58
N ARG A 115 7.83 -15.88 6.37
CA ARG A 115 8.47 -14.57 6.58
C ARG A 115 8.80 -13.78 5.31
N PRO A 116 9.26 -14.40 4.20
CA PRO A 116 9.47 -13.66 2.96
C PRO A 116 8.18 -13.06 2.39
N LEU A 117 7.07 -13.78 2.41
CA LEU A 117 5.78 -13.27 1.90
C LEU A 117 5.20 -12.18 2.79
N GLN A 118 5.39 -12.29 4.10
CA GLN A 118 5.06 -11.23 5.05
C GLN A 118 5.88 -9.95 4.77
N ALA A 119 7.19 -10.08 4.59
CA ALA A 119 8.06 -8.97 4.25
C ALA A 119 7.70 -8.36 2.88
N LEU A 120 7.35 -9.19 1.89
CA LEU A 120 6.86 -8.72 0.60
C LEU A 120 5.53 -7.98 0.72
N HIS A 121 4.61 -8.39 1.60
CA HIS A 121 3.40 -7.62 1.86
C HIS A 121 3.72 -6.24 2.46
N ALA A 122 4.66 -6.16 3.40
CA ALA A 122 5.10 -4.87 3.95
C ALA A 122 5.82 -3.99 2.90
N LEU A 123 6.58 -4.58 1.99
CA LEU A 123 7.15 -3.88 0.85
C LEU A 123 6.05 -3.42 -0.11
N PHE A 124 5.05 -4.27 -0.39
CA PHE A 124 3.91 -3.95 -1.24
C PHE A 124 3.09 -2.78 -0.67
N TYR A 125 2.82 -2.78 0.64
CA TYR A 125 2.26 -1.62 1.33
C TYR A 125 3.08 -0.35 1.08
N SER A 126 4.41 -0.46 1.15
CA SER A 126 5.31 0.69 0.94
C SER A 126 5.22 1.22 -0.49
N THR A 127 5.10 0.35 -1.50
CA THR A 127 4.89 0.81 -2.88
C THR A 127 3.57 1.57 -3.01
N ILE A 128 2.50 1.12 -2.35
CA ILE A 128 1.17 1.76 -2.40
C ILE A 128 1.13 3.10 -1.70
N VAL A 129 1.83 3.26 -0.58
CA VAL A 129 1.85 4.56 0.11
C VAL A 129 2.85 5.55 -0.48
N THR A 130 3.70 5.16 -1.45
CA THR A 130 4.68 6.08 -2.07
C THR A 130 4.52 6.28 -3.57
N TYR A 131 4.44 5.22 -4.38
CA TYR A 131 4.41 5.36 -5.85
C TYR A 131 3.20 6.12 -6.40
N PRO A 132 1.99 6.01 -5.84
CA PRO A 132 0.86 6.76 -6.35
C PRO A 132 1.10 8.27 -6.36
N PHE A 133 1.74 8.83 -5.33
CA PHE A 133 2.10 10.25 -5.30
C PHE A 133 3.13 10.61 -6.36
N LEU A 134 4.15 9.75 -6.55
CA LEU A 134 5.13 9.93 -7.61
C LEU A 134 4.46 9.93 -8.98
N VAL A 135 3.57 8.96 -9.22
CA VAL A 135 2.80 8.84 -10.46
C VAL A 135 1.90 10.05 -10.67
N THR A 136 1.17 10.50 -9.66
CA THR A 136 0.31 11.69 -9.75
C THR A 136 1.15 12.91 -10.12
N ILE A 137 2.26 13.17 -9.42
CA ILE A 137 3.12 14.31 -9.71
C ILE A 137 3.69 14.22 -11.13
N VAL A 138 4.32 13.10 -11.49
CA VAL A 138 4.94 12.94 -12.82
C VAL A 138 3.88 13.00 -13.93
N TYR A 139 2.73 12.37 -13.72
CA TYR A 139 1.66 12.40 -14.70
C TYR A 139 1.17 13.83 -14.95
N TRP A 140 0.78 14.55 -13.90
CA TRP A 140 0.16 15.87 -14.05
C TRP A 140 1.16 16.98 -14.39
N VAL A 141 2.42 16.86 -13.98
CA VAL A 141 3.43 17.89 -14.21
C VAL A 141 4.25 17.65 -15.47
N VAL A 142 4.50 16.38 -15.83
CA VAL A 142 5.46 16.02 -16.89
C VAL A 142 4.81 15.33 -18.08
N LEU A 143 3.80 14.48 -17.87
CA LEU A 143 3.28 13.61 -18.94
C LEU A 143 1.95 14.08 -19.55
N TYR A 144 1.14 14.83 -18.80
CA TYR A 144 -0.19 15.18 -19.25
C TYR A 144 -0.12 16.16 -20.43
N GLU A 145 -0.49 15.66 -21.59
CA GLU A 145 -0.67 16.44 -22.82
C GLU A 145 -2.03 16.07 -23.42
N GLY A 146 -2.92 17.04 -23.61
CA GLY A 146 -4.20 16.77 -24.27
C GLY A 146 -5.27 17.83 -24.02
N PRO A 147 -6.40 17.75 -24.75
CA PRO A 147 -7.55 18.57 -24.44
C PRO A 147 -8.09 18.22 -23.04
N TRP A 148 -8.56 19.29 -22.37
CA TRP A 148 -9.27 19.38 -21.09
C TRP A 148 -10.36 18.30 -20.81
N PHE A 149 -11.38 18.68 -20.04
CA PHE A 149 -12.69 18.02 -20.02
C PHE A 149 -13.48 17.86 -21.36
N PRO A 150 -13.07 18.28 -22.59
CA PRO A 150 -13.86 17.99 -23.80
C PRO A 150 -14.08 16.51 -24.11
N VAL A 151 -13.19 15.60 -23.66
CA VAL A 151 -13.32 14.16 -23.91
C VAL A 151 -13.62 13.43 -22.59
N LYS A 152 -14.90 13.07 -22.39
CA LYS A 152 -15.38 12.46 -21.14
C LYS A 152 -14.61 11.19 -20.75
N PHE A 153 -14.32 10.32 -21.72
CA PHE A 153 -13.56 9.09 -21.47
C PHE A 153 -12.15 9.40 -20.95
N ASN A 154 -11.41 10.27 -21.63
CA ASN A 154 -10.05 10.66 -21.23
C ASN A 154 -10.04 11.34 -19.85
N ALA A 155 -10.99 12.24 -19.60
CA ALA A 155 -11.10 12.89 -18.29
C ALA A 155 -11.32 11.86 -17.17
N TRP A 156 -12.28 10.95 -17.36
CA TRP A 156 -12.57 9.89 -16.38
C TRP A 156 -11.40 8.92 -16.21
N SER A 157 -10.81 8.41 -17.29
CA SER A 157 -9.72 7.43 -17.22
C SER A 157 -8.46 8.02 -16.60
N ASN A 158 -8.12 9.27 -16.89
CA ASN A 158 -6.97 9.96 -16.32
C ASN A 158 -7.17 10.28 -14.84
N ILE A 159 -8.35 10.82 -14.46
CA ILE A 159 -8.69 11.07 -13.06
C ILE A 159 -8.65 9.76 -12.26
N SER A 160 -9.23 8.69 -12.80
CA SER A 160 -9.30 7.41 -12.09
C SER A 160 -7.90 6.83 -11.85
N GLN A 161 -7.04 6.80 -12.86
CA GLN A 161 -5.75 6.12 -12.78
C GLN A 161 -4.61 6.96 -12.21
N HIS A 162 -4.69 8.28 -12.37
CA HIS A 162 -3.59 9.20 -12.05
C HIS A 162 -3.96 10.27 -11.01
N GLY A 163 -5.25 10.39 -10.67
CA GLY A 163 -5.74 11.18 -9.55
C GLY A 163 -6.13 10.31 -8.35
N LEU A 164 -7.07 9.38 -8.54
CA LEU A 164 -7.59 8.55 -7.45
C LEU A 164 -6.57 7.57 -6.89
N ASN A 165 -5.51 7.23 -7.64
CA ASN A 165 -4.40 6.44 -7.13
C ASN A 165 -3.82 7.04 -5.82
N SER A 166 -3.60 8.36 -5.78
CA SER A 166 -3.11 9.06 -4.59
C SER A 166 -4.17 9.16 -3.50
N LEU A 167 -5.46 9.26 -3.85
CA LEU A 167 -6.55 9.20 -2.87
C LEU A 167 -6.59 7.82 -2.18
N PHE A 168 -6.42 6.75 -2.94
CA PHE A 168 -6.36 5.39 -2.40
C PHE A 168 -5.11 5.20 -1.53
N ALA A 169 -3.96 5.74 -1.93
CA ALA A 169 -2.76 5.77 -1.07
C ALA A 169 -3.01 6.53 0.25
N LEU A 170 -3.69 7.68 0.19
CA LEU A 170 -4.05 8.47 1.37
C LEU A 170 -4.94 7.69 2.33
N PHE A 171 -5.87 6.88 1.82
CA PHE A 171 -6.67 6.00 2.68
C PHE A 171 -5.78 5.07 3.52
N GLU A 172 -4.80 4.40 2.92
CA GLU A 172 -3.87 3.49 3.62
C GLU A 172 -2.85 4.19 4.54
N ILE A 173 -2.62 5.49 4.31
CA ILE A 173 -1.79 6.32 5.18
C ILE A 173 -2.58 6.76 6.42
N VAL A 174 -3.81 7.23 6.20
CA VAL A 174 -4.59 7.92 7.24
C VAL A 174 -5.36 6.93 8.10
N ILE A 175 -6.01 5.91 7.54
CA ILE A 175 -7.02 5.09 8.25
C ILE A 175 -6.43 3.89 9.01
N PRO A 176 -5.68 2.96 8.39
CA PRO A 176 -5.14 1.79 9.08
C PRO A 176 -4.16 2.15 10.19
N ARG A 177 -3.84 1.20 11.07
CA ARG A 177 -2.85 1.35 12.16
C ARG A 177 -1.43 0.97 11.77
N THR A 178 -1.20 0.75 10.49
CA THR A 178 0.09 0.43 9.88
C THR A 178 1.19 1.34 10.41
N ASN A 179 2.35 0.74 10.66
CA ASN A 179 3.54 1.48 11.08
C ASN A 179 4.18 2.19 9.87
N PRO A 180 4.99 3.24 10.11
CA PRO A 180 5.82 3.83 9.08
C PRO A 180 6.65 2.74 8.36
N PRO A 181 6.75 2.79 7.03
CA PRO A 181 7.58 1.88 6.25
C PRO A 181 9.01 1.77 6.79
N LYS A 182 9.63 0.59 6.64
CA LYS A 182 11.03 0.41 7.05
C LYS A 182 11.95 1.19 6.12
N TRP A 183 12.96 1.87 6.66
CA TRP A 183 13.92 2.66 5.88
C TRP A 183 14.62 1.87 4.76
N MET A 184 14.88 0.57 4.96
CA MET A 184 15.44 -0.30 3.91
C MET A 184 14.52 -0.40 2.67
N HIS A 185 13.22 -0.16 2.79
CA HIS A 185 12.31 -0.18 1.65
C HIS A 185 12.65 0.91 0.63
N ILE A 186 13.35 2.00 0.98
CA ILE A 186 13.87 2.97 0.01
C ILE A 186 14.71 2.28 -1.07
N ALA A 187 15.65 1.40 -0.66
CA ALA A 187 16.50 0.69 -1.59
C ALA A 187 15.69 -0.24 -2.52
N TRP A 188 14.66 -0.90 -1.98
CA TRP A 188 13.76 -1.74 -2.76
C TRP A 188 12.86 -0.96 -3.72
N LEU A 189 12.40 0.24 -3.31
CA LEU A 189 11.63 1.12 -4.18
C LEU A 189 12.50 1.62 -5.34
N ILE A 190 13.72 2.05 -5.07
CA ILE A 190 14.68 2.43 -6.11
C ILE A 190 14.98 1.25 -7.04
N LEU A 191 15.17 0.05 -6.50
CA LEU A 191 15.40 -1.16 -7.30
C LEU A 191 14.22 -1.45 -8.23
N ILE A 192 12.98 -1.37 -7.75
CA ILE A 192 11.78 -1.57 -8.58
C ILE A 192 11.70 -0.50 -9.68
N LEU A 193 12.02 0.76 -9.39
CA LEU A 193 12.08 1.82 -10.42
C LEU A 193 13.20 1.56 -11.44
N ALA A 194 14.35 1.03 -11.02
CA ALA A 194 15.43 0.66 -11.93
C ALA A 194 15.05 -0.54 -12.82
N LEU A 195 14.35 -1.54 -12.27
CA LEU A 195 13.78 -2.65 -13.04
C LEU A 195 12.74 -2.15 -14.04
N TYR A 196 11.91 -1.18 -13.64
CA TYR A 196 10.99 -0.53 -14.56
C TYR A 196 11.73 0.24 -15.67
N LEU A 197 12.80 0.97 -15.35
CA LEU A 197 13.59 1.66 -16.35
C LEU A 197 14.17 0.68 -17.38
N ALA A 198 14.65 -0.48 -16.92
CA ALA A 198 15.09 -1.56 -17.81
C ALA A 198 13.95 -2.06 -18.70
N LEU A 199 12.74 -2.25 -18.14
CA LEU A 199 11.55 -2.60 -18.91
C LEU A 199 11.21 -1.53 -19.96
N ALA A 200 11.28 -0.24 -19.63
CA ALA A 200 10.98 0.84 -20.56
C ALA A 200 11.93 0.86 -21.78
N TYR A 201 13.23 0.64 -21.56
CA TYR A 201 14.19 0.49 -22.65
C TYR A 201 14.04 -0.83 -23.41
N LEU A 202 13.62 -1.91 -22.75
CA LEU A 202 13.28 -3.17 -23.42
C LEU A 202 12.07 -2.98 -24.35
N THR A 203 11.06 -2.23 -23.91
CA THR A 203 9.91 -1.84 -24.76
C THR A 203 10.37 -1.04 -25.96
N HIS A 204 11.30 -0.09 -25.79
CA HIS A 204 11.87 0.62 -26.93
C HIS A 204 12.57 -0.34 -27.91
N ALA A 205 13.43 -1.23 -27.40
CA ALA A 205 14.18 -2.17 -28.22
C ALA A 205 13.29 -3.20 -28.97
N THR A 206 12.14 -3.57 -28.39
CA THR A 206 11.28 -4.63 -28.94
C THR A 206 10.02 -4.13 -29.65
N GLN A 207 9.51 -2.96 -29.27
CA GLN A 207 8.26 -2.38 -29.80
C GLN A 207 8.46 -1.06 -30.55
N GLY A 208 9.68 -0.51 -30.56
CA GLY A 208 10.07 0.62 -31.39
C GLY A 208 9.61 1.99 -30.90
N PHE A 209 9.21 2.14 -29.64
CA PHE A 209 8.79 3.44 -29.07
C PHE A 209 9.27 3.61 -27.64
N TYR A 210 9.48 4.86 -27.22
CA TYR A 210 9.74 5.19 -25.81
C TYR A 210 8.42 5.33 -25.06
N VAL A 211 8.32 4.66 -23.91
CA VAL A 211 7.15 4.75 -23.03
C VAL A 211 6.90 6.19 -22.56
N TYR A 212 7.96 6.96 -22.38
CA TYR A 212 7.89 8.38 -22.04
C TYR A 212 8.86 9.17 -22.92
N ASN A 213 8.40 10.29 -23.46
CA ASN A 213 9.21 11.16 -24.32
C ASN A 213 10.48 11.64 -23.61
N PHE A 214 10.43 11.82 -22.28
CA PHE A 214 11.60 12.23 -21.50
C PHE A 214 12.74 11.19 -21.43
N LEU A 215 12.51 9.96 -21.91
CA LEU A 215 13.54 8.92 -22.04
C LEU A 215 14.24 8.96 -23.41
N ASP A 216 13.67 9.66 -24.39
CA ASP A 216 14.28 9.84 -25.71
C ASP A 216 15.21 11.06 -25.69
N PHE A 217 16.52 10.80 -25.75
CA PHE A 217 17.54 11.84 -25.76
C PHE A 217 17.47 12.76 -26.98
N LYS A 218 16.82 12.33 -28.09
CA LYS A 218 16.61 13.16 -29.26
C LYS A 218 15.47 14.16 -29.04
N GLU A 219 14.43 13.76 -28.33
CA GLU A 219 13.29 14.61 -27.99
C GLU A 219 13.66 15.65 -26.94
N VAL A 220 14.36 15.25 -25.87
CA VAL A 220 14.69 16.17 -24.77
C VAL A 220 16.02 16.92 -24.94
N GLY A 221 16.69 16.81 -26.09
CA GLY A 221 17.87 17.61 -26.39
C GLY A 221 19.19 17.12 -25.77
N GLY A 222 19.27 15.86 -25.33
CA GLY A 222 20.53 15.21 -24.99
C GLY A 222 20.45 14.16 -23.89
N ARG A 223 21.46 13.28 -23.84
CA ARG A 223 21.56 12.19 -22.85
C ARG A 223 21.69 12.69 -21.41
N GLY A 224 22.28 13.87 -21.21
CA GLY A 224 22.40 14.50 -19.89
C GLY A 224 21.04 14.87 -19.29
N ILE A 225 20.08 15.30 -20.13
CA ILE A 225 18.73 15.66 -19.68
C ILE A 225 17.94 14.40 -19.31
N VAL A 226 18.05 13.33 -20.09
CA VAL A 226 17.48 12.01 -19.74
C VAL A 226 18.02 11.52 -18.40
N ALA A 227 19.33 11.61 -18.17
CA ALA A 227 19.94 11.26 -16.88
C ALA A 227 19.39 12.15 -15.74
N GLY A 228 19.16 13.44 -16.00
CA GLY A 228 18.50 14.36 -15.09
C GLY A 228 17.10 13.92 -14.68
N TYR A 229 16.26 13.48 -15.63
CA TYR A 229 14.93 12.92 -15.33
C TYR A 229 15.02 11.65 -14.48
N ILE A 230 15.91 10.72 -14.83
CA ILE A 230 16.08 9.45 -14.10
C ILE A 230 16.50 9.73 -12.64
N LEU A 231 17.52 10.57 -12.44
CA LEU A 231 17.99 10.94 -11.11
C LEU A 231 16.94 11.76 -10.34
N GLY A 232 16.22 12.66 -11.02
CA GLY A 232 15.14 13.44 -10.44
C GLY A 232 14.00 12.56 -9.91
N ILE A 233 13.59 11.55 -10.66
CA ILE A 233 12.59 10.56 -10.22
C ILE A 233 13.11 9.74 -9.03
N ALA A 234 14.38 9.31 -9.07
CA ALA A 234 15.02 8.56 -7.97
C ALA A 234 15.09 9.39 -6.68
N VAL A 235 15.41 10.68 -6.76
CA VAL A 235 15.38 11.60 -5.59
C VAL A 235 13.93 11.85 -5.16
N GLY A 236 13.01 12.02 -6.11
CA GLY A 236 11.59 12.24 -5.87
C GLY A 236 10.97 11.14 -5.02
N ILE A 237 11.25 9.87 -5.31
CA ILE A 237 10.71 8.76 -4.51
C ILE A 237 11.27 8.75 -3.08
N VAL A 238 12.51 9.17 -2.86
CA VAL A 238 13.10 9.29 -1.52
C VAL A 238 12.42 10.39 -0.72
N ILE A 239 12.19 11.56 -1.33
CA ILE A 239 11.49 12.67 -0.69
C ILE A 239 10.06 12.26 -0.31
N ILE A 240 9.33 11.64 -1.24
CA ILE A 240 7.97 11.14 -1.00
C ILE A 240 7.97 10.10 0.13
N PHE A 241 8.92 9.17 0.14
CA PHE A 241 9.05 8.18 1.20
C PHE A 241 9.22 8.85 2.57
N CYS A 242 10.14 9.81 2.69
CA CYS A 242 10.38 10.54 3.94
C CYS A 242 9.13 11.30 4.41
N PHE A 243 8.42 11.94 3.48
CA PHE A 243 7.17 12.64 3.79
C PHE A 243 6.09 11.67 4.29
N VAL A 244 5.83 10.58 3.56
CA VAL A 244 4.85 9.55 3.93
C VAL A 244 5.20 8.90 5.26
N TRP A 245 6.47 8.61 5.49
CA TRP A 245 6.97 8.10 6.77
C TRP A 245 6.61 9.06 7.91
N GLY A 246 6.88 10.36 7.72
CA GLY A 246 6.54 11.41 8.68
C GLY A 246 5.05 11.50 8.94
N VAL A 247 4.22 11.49 7.90
CA VAL A 247 2.76 11.54 8.02
C VAL A 247 2.22 10.33 8.79
N ILE A 248 2.68 9.11 8.49
CA ILE A 248 2.25 7.91 9.20
C ILE A 248 2.71 7.95 10.67
N TRP A 249 3.92 8.45 10.93
CA TRP A 249 4.43 8.62 12.28
C TRP A 249 3.58 9.62 13.08
N VAL A 250 3.26 10.78 12.51
CA VAL A 250 2.40 11.80 13.12
C VAL A 250 1.00 11.23 13.35
N ARG A 251 0.41 10.54 12.36
CA ARG A 251 -0.89 9.89 12.50
C ARG A 251 -0.90 8.95 13.70
N ARG A 252 0.08 8.05 13.79
CA ARG A 252 0.15 7.08 14.90
C ARG A 252 0.35 7.75 16.25
N TRP A 253 1.24 8.75 16.34
CA TRP A 253 1.44 9.52 17.57
C TRP A 253 0.17 10.25 18.00
N LEU A 254 -0.51 10.91 17.07
CA LEU A 254 -1.76 11.63 17.35
C LEU A 254 -2.85 10.65 17.78
N THR A 255 -3.10 9.59 17.02
CA THR A 255 -4.22 8.69 17.29
C THR A 255 -3.98 7.82 18.52
N GLU A 256 -2.80 7.20 18.65
CA GLU A 256 -2.54 6.25 19.74
C GLU A 256 -2.07 6.97 21.01
N THR A 257 -1.11 7.89 20.91
CA THR A 257 -0.53 8.54 22.11
C THR A 257 -1.36 9.71 22.62
N LYS A 258 -1.93 10.55 21.74
CA LYS A 258 -2.67 11.75 22.17
C LYS A 258 -4.16 11.52 22.36
N LEU A 259 -4.78 10.72 21.50
CA LEU A 259 -6.22 10.48 21.54
C LEU A 259 -6.61 9.16 22.23
N GLY A 260 -5.65 8.28 22.56
CA GLY A 260 -5.93 6.97 23.16
C GLY A 260 -6.72 6.04 22.23
N MET A 261 -6.68 6.28 20.92
CA MET A 261 -7.38 5.50 19.90
C MET A 261 -6.48 4.36 19.42
N ASP A 262 -6.20 3.41 20.31
CA ASP A 262 -5.32 2.26 20.08
C ASP A 262 -5.86 1.21 19.09
N GLY A 263 -6.98 1.49 18.43
CA GLY A 263 -7.53 0.66 17.36
C GLY A 263 -8.89 0.05 17.66
N LYS A 264 -9.60 -0.27 16.58
CA LYS A 264 -10.79 -1.11 16.60
C LYS A 264 -10.38 -2.52 16.18
N PHE A 265 -10.58 -3.48 17.08
CA PHE A 265 -10.17 -4.88 16.91
C PHE A 265 -11.37 -5.76 16.59
N ALA A 266 -11.11 -6.95 16.03
CA ALA A 266 -12.14 -7.94 15.81
C ALA A 266 -12.62 -8.47 17.17
N GLN A 267 -13.92 -8.63 17.35
CA GLN A 267 -14.43 -9.36 18.51
C GLN A 267 -14.01 -10.82 18.35
N GLN A 268 -13.34 -11.38 19.35
CA GLN A 268 -13.10 -12.82 19.37
C GLN A 268 -14.45 -13.52 19.50
N PRO A 269 -14.75 -14.57 18.71
CA PRO A 269 -15.90 -15.43 18.99
C PRO A 269 -15.80 -15.87 20.45
N ALA A 270 -16.86 -15.65 21.22
CA ALA A 270 -16.93 -16.17 22.59
C ALA A 270 -16.71 -17.69 22.49
N ASP A 271 -15.62 -18.18 23.08
CA ASP A 271 -15.33 -19.59 23.13
C ASP A 271 -16.45 -20.25 23.93
N THR A 272 -17.43 -20.85 23.23
CA THR A 272 -18.61 -21.48 23.84
C THR A 272 -18.22 -22.60 24.82
N ASN A 273 -16.99 -23.11 24.71
CA ASN A 273 -16.40 -24.05 25.66
C ASN A 273 -16.21 -23.46 27.07
N ASN A 274 -15.97 -22.16 27.20
CA ASN A 274 -15.85 -21.50 28.51
C ASN A 274 -17.22 -21.29 29.18
N ILE A 275 -18.30 -21.24 28.40
CA ILE A 275 -19.67 -21.14 28.93
C ILE A 275 -20.14 -22.50 29.46
N GLU A 276 -19.75 -23.61 28.82
CA GLU A 276 -20.02 -24.96 29.33
C GLU A 276 -19.22 -25.30 30.60
N LEU A 277 -17.95 -24.89 30.68
CA LEU A 277 -17.14 -25.02 31.91
C LEU A 277 -17.67 -24.14 33.05
N ALA A 278 -18.17 -22.94 32.76
CA ALA A 278 -18.80 -22.08 33.77
C ALA A 278 -20.16 -22.62 34.25
N SER A 279 -20.94 -23.27 33.39
CA SER A 279 -22.23 -23.86 33.79
C SER A 279 -22.06 -25.19 34.55
N SER A 280 -21.00 -25.94 34.28
CA SER A 280 -20.65 -27.18 34.97
C SER A 280 -19.86 -26.96 36.27
N GLY A 281 -19.08 -25.86 36.38
CA GLY A 281 -18.36 -25.47 37.60
C GLY A 281 -19.24 -24.85 38.69
N ASN A 282 -20.43 -24.34 38.35
CA ASN A 282 -21.30 -23.62 39.29
C ASN A 282 -22.13 -24.52 40.23
N LYS A 283 -21.98 -25.85 40.17
CA LYS A 283 -22.65 -26.78 41.10
C LYS A 283 -21.86 -27.09 42.37
N TYR A 284 -20.60 -26.64 42.50
CA TYR A 284 -19.76 -27.05 43.64
C TYR A 284 -18.87 -25.97 44.28
N ALA A 285 -19.07 -24.68 44.01
CA ALA A 285 -18.25 -23.61 44.62
C ALA A 285 -19.08 -22.68 45.51
N ILE A 286 -19.41 -23.15 46.72
CA ILE A 286 -19.67 -22.26 47.86
C ILE A 286 -18.30 -21.88 48.43
N GLY A 287 -17.97 -20.59 48.40
CA GLY A 287 -16.97 -20.00 49.30
C GLY A 287 -15.71 -19.45 48.66
N ASN A 288 -15.44 -18.19 49.02
CA ASN A 288 -14.17 -17.47 48.99
C ASN A 288 -13.78 -16.72 47.69
N HIS A 289 -14.03 -15.42 47.73
CA HIS A 289 -13.30 -14.39 46.98
C HIS A 289 -11.83 -14.35 47.40
N PRO A 290 -10.90 -14.19 46.44
CA PRO A 290 -9.63 -13.55 46.70
C PRO A 290 -9.50 -12.19 45.99
N GLU A 291 -8.80 -11.31 46.69
CA GLU A 291 -8.51 -9.90 46.38
C GLU A 291 -7.76 -9.68 45.07
N ALA A 292 -7.96 -8.49 44.52
CA ALA A 292 -7.28 -7.96 43.36
C ALA A 292 -5.77 -7.77 43.62
N GLN A 293 -4.94 -8.33 42.75
CA GLN A 293 -3.49 -8.14 42.76
C GLN A 293 -3.10 -6.99 41.81
N ASP A 294 -2.42 -6.00 42.38
CA ASP A 294 -1.86 -4.82 41.73
C ASP A 294 -0.96 -5.15 40.52
N ARG A 295 -1.09 -4.37 39.45
CA ARG A 295 -0.14 -4.36 38.32
C ARG A 295 0.87 -3.23 38.51
N VAL A 296 2.14 -3.61 38.63
CA VAL A 296 3.30 -2.72 38.61
C VAL A 296 3.66 -2.36 37.16
N TYR A 297 3.98 -1.09 36.94
CA TYR A 297 4.39 -0.46 35.67
C TYR A 297 5.69 -1.03 35.09
#